data_AF-A0A6A3WAK3-F1
#
_entry.id   AF-A0A6A3WAK3-F1
#
_cell.length_a   1.000
_cell.length_b   1.000
_cell.length_c   1.000
_cell.angle_alpha   90.00
_cell.angle_beta   90.00
_cell.angle_gamma   90.00
#
_symmetry.space_group_name_H-M   'P 1'
#
loop_
_entity.id
_entity.type
_entity.pdbx_description
1 polymer ?
#
loop_
_entity_poly.entity_id
_entity_poly.type
_entity_poly.pdbx_seq_one_letter_code
_entity_poly.pdbx_strand_id
1 'polypeptide(L)'
;MKLENPPTLASELTSLPVTSWRRFARDLHDGRIEQICILSDVERMKCEAEELKQLVAEGVDALSAKSKKERFDEQSWDSLKSSPFYEVLREHRDILPDDIPAELPQDKGIQHEIDLAPGTKLW
;
A
#
# COMPACT_ATOMS: atom_id res chain seq x y z
N MET A 1 -14.94 -11.13 35.91
CA MET A 1 -14.26 -10.02 36.60
C MET A 1 -14.08 -8.93 35.57
N LYS A 2 -14.79 -7.81 35.69
CA LYS A 2 -14.56 -6.65 34.81
C LYS A 2 -13.36 -5.90 35.36
N LEU A 3 -12.33 -5.68 34.54
CA LEU A 3 -11.24 -4.80 34.92
C LEU A 3 -11.60 -3.39 34.44
N GLU A 4 -11.92 -2.50 35.38
CA GLU A 4 -12.09 -1.07 35.07
C GLU A 4 -10.77 -0.42 34.61
N ASN A 5 -9.63 -0.91 35.12
CA ASN A 5 -8.29 -0.46 34.74
C ASN A 5 -7.41 -1.67 34.43
N PRO A 6 -7.18 -2.05 33.16
CA PRO A 6 -6.31 -3.16 32.81
C PRO A 6 -4.85 -2.87 33.23
N PRO A 7 -4.10 -3.89 33.70
CA PRO A 7 -2.73 -3.71 34.16
C PRO A 7 -1.82 -3.21 33.02
N THR A 8 -1.05 -2.17 33.32
CA THR A 8 -0.17 -1.49 32.36
C THR A 8 1.31 -1.85 32.59
N LEU A 9 1.64 -2.42 33.75
CA LEU A 9 3.01 -2.81 34.11
C LEU A 9 3.25 -4.30 33.83
N ALA A 10 4.45 -4.62 33.35
CA ALA A 10 4.86 -6.00 33.06
C ALA A 10 4.80 -6.91 34.31
N SER A 11 5.12 -6.37 35.49
CA SER A 11 5.04 -7.09 36.77
C SER A 11 3.61 -7.49 37.13
N GLU A 12 2.64 -6.64 36.81
CA GLU A 12 1.22 -6.93 37.06
C GLU A 12 0.70 -7.96 36.06
N LEU A 13 1.06 -7.84 34.78
CA LEU A 13 0.69 -8.81 33.74
C LEU A 13 1.23 -10.22 34.02
N THR A 14 2.47 -10.33 34.48
CA THR A 14 3.10 -11.63 34.80
C THR A 14 2.53 -12.26 36.08
N SER A 15 1.83 -11.49 36.91
CA SER A 15 1.15 -12.01 38.11
C SER A 15 -0.25 -12.56 37.82
N LEU A 16 -0.79 -12.36 36.62
CA LEU A 16 -2.12 -12.83 36.26
C LEU A 16 -2.16 -14.37 36.13
N PRO A 17 -3.29 -15.00 36.50
CA PRO A 17 -3.45 -16.44 36.35
C PRO A 17 -3.40 -16.84 34.87
N VAL A 18 -2.51 -17.77 34.55
CA VAL A 18 -2.37 -18.30 33.19
C VAL A 18 -3.49 -19.31 32.92
N THR A 19 -4.11 -19.20 31.74
CA THR A 19 -5.10 -20.17 31.25
C THR A 19 -4.63 -20.80 29.94
N SER A 20 -4.99 -22.06 29.72
CA SER A 20 -4.70 -22.74 28.45
C SER A 20 -5.60 -22.21 27.33
N TRP A 21 -5.09 -22.22 26.09
CA TRP A 21 -5.86 -21.84 24.89
C TRP A 21 -7.18 -22.60 24.76
N ARG A 22 -7.19 -23.91 25.03
CA ARG A 22 -8.41 -24.75 24.95
C ARG A 22 -9.51 -24.28 25.91
N ARG A 23 -9.12 -23.86 27.12
CA ARG A 23 -10.07 -23.36 28.12
C ARG A 23 -10.56 -21.96 27.73
N PHE A 24 -9.65 -21.09 27.32
CA PHE A 24 -9.98 -19.76 26.82
C PHE A 24 -10.99 -19.81 25.66
N ALA A 25 -10.75 -20.62 24.63
CA ALA A 25 -11.65 -20.74 23.48
C ALA A 25 -13.05 -21.25 23.86
N ARG A 26 -13.14 -22.19 24.81
CA ARG A 26 -14.42 -22.70 25.31
C ARG A 26 -15.17 -21.63 26.11
N ASP A 27 -14.49 -20.95 27.03
CA ASP A 27 -15.09 -19.90 27.85
C ASP A 27 -15.54 -18.71 26.99
N LEU A 28 -14.81 -18.43 25.90
CA LEU A 28 -15.19 -17.42 24.91
C LEU A 28 -16.47 -17.84 24.15
N HIS A 29 -16.51 -19.07 23.63
CA HIS A 29 -17.66 -19.60 22.91
C HIS A 29 -18.93 -19.62 23.77
N ASP A 30 -18.78 -20.01 25.04
CA ASP A 30 -19.89 -20.12 25.98
C ASP A 30 -20.31 -18.76 26.58
N GLY A 31 -19.72 -17.64 26.10
CA GLY A 31 -20.05 -16.29 26.56
C GLY A 31 -19.65 -16.00 28.00
N ARG A 32 -18.76 -16.81 28.60
CA ARG A 32 -18.27 -16.61 29.97
C ARG A 32 -17.20 -15.52 30.08
N ILE A 33 -16.65 -15.07 28.95
CA ILE A 33 -15.65 -14.00 28.88
C ILE A 33 -16.36 -12.69 28.54
N GLU A 34 -16.42 -11.78 29.52
CA GLU A 34 -17.07 -10.47 29.37
C GLU A 34 -16.15 -9.41 28.73
N GLN A 35 -14.82 -9.59 28.80
CA GLN A 35 -13.83 -8.61 28.37
C GLN A 35 -12.54 -9.30 27.90
N ILE A 36 -11.94 -8.78 26.84
CA ILE A 36 -10.61 -9.17 26.35
C ILE A 36 -9.77 -7.90 26.23
N CYS A 37 -8.55 -7.94 26.73
CA CYS A 37 -7.56 -6.88 26.56
C CYS A 37 -6.43 -7.38 25.65
N ILE A 38 -6.07 -6.60 24.64
CA ILE A 38 -4.98 -6.92 23.71
C ILE A 38 -3.80 -6.00 24.06
N LEU A 39 -2.65 -6.60 24.31
CA LEU A 39 -1.41 -5.85 24.47
C LEU A 39 -1.03 -5.25 23.11
N SER A 40 -1.10 -3.93 23.02
CA SER A 40 -0.64 -3.18 21.86
C SER A 40 0.59 -2.36 22.25
N ASP A 41 1.58 -2.37 21.39
CA ASP A 41 2.72 -1.49 21.50
C ASP A 41 2.29 -0.12 20.95
N VAL A 42 1.93 0.78 21.86
CA VAL A 42 1.38 2.11 21.52
C VAL A 42 2.39 2.94 20.72
N GLU A 43 3.69 2.74 20.92
CA GLU A 43 4.73 3.42 20.15
C GLU A 43 4.80 2.87 18.74
N ARG A 44 4.79 1.54 18.58
CA ARG A 44 4.76 0.91 17.24
C ARG A 44 3.52 1.33 16.44
N MET A 45 2.35 1.36 17.07
CA MET A 45 1.11 1.72 16.38
C MET A 45 1.07 3.19 15.94
N LYS A 46 1.76 4.09 16.67
CA LYS A 46 1.92 5.49 16.24
C LYS A 46 2.88 5.60 15.06
N CYS A 47 4.00 4.87 15.07
CA CYS A 47 4.93 4.83 13.93
C CYS A 47 4.27 4.29 12.67
N GLU A 48 3.57 3.15 12.77
CA GLU A 48 2.85 2.54 11.64
C GLU A 48 1.76 3.48 11.09
N ALA A 49 1.07 4.24 11.96
CA ALA A 49 0.07 5.21 11.53
C ALA A 49 0.68 6.42 10.80
N GLU A 50 1.83 6.93 11.24
CA GLU A 50 2.54 7.99 10.52
C GLU A 50 3.13 7.50 9.20
N GLU A 51 3.69 6.28 9.16
CA GLU A 51 4.15 5.64 7.92
C GLU A 51 3.00 5.43 6.92
N LEU A 52 1.83 5.00 7.38
CA LEU A 52 0.64 4.89 6.54
C LEU A 52 0.16 6.25 6.03
N LYS A 53 0.19 7.31 6.86
CA LYS A 53 -0.14 8.67 6.40
C LYS A 53 0.84 9.16 5.34
N GLN A 54 2.13 8.89 5.52
CA GLN A 54 3.18 9.20 4.56
C GLN A 54 2.93 8.47 3.22
N LEU A 55 2.70 7.16 3.26
CA LEU A 55 2.37 6.35 2.09
C LEU A 55 1.06 6.76 1.41
N VAL A 56 0.05 7.17 2.18
CA VAL A 56 -1.21 7.70 1.64
C VAL A 56 -0.99 9.05 0.99
N ALA A 57 -0.20 9.96 1.58
CA ALA A 57 0.11 11.25 0.98
C ALA A 57 0.91 11.08 -0.33
N GLU A 58 1.91 10.20 -0.33
CA GLU A 58 2.69 9.84 -1.53
C GLU A 58 1.82 9.17 -2.59
N GLY A 59 0.91 8.29 -2.17
CA GLY A 59 -0.08 7.65 -3.05
C GLY A 59 -1.09 8.64 -3.62
N VAL A 60 -1.51 9.65 -2.85
CA VAL A 60 -2.40 10.72 -3.31
C VAL A 60 -1.69 11.63 -4.32
N ASP A 61 -0.40 11.91 -4.14
CA ASP A 61 0.40 12.62 -5.14
C ASP A 61 0.62 11.80 -6.42
N ALA A 62 0.71 10.46 -6.33
CA ALA A 62 0.75 9.57 -7.49
C ALA A 62 -0.61 9.44 -8.19
N LEU A 63 -1.71 9.54 -7.43
CA LEU A 63 -3.10 9.54 -7.90
C LEU A 63 -3.61 10.94 -8.29
N SER A 64 -2.80 11.99 -8.04
CA SER A 64 -3.07 13.33 -8.51
C SER A 64 -3.38 13.29 -10.00
N ALA A 65 -4.34 14.12 -10.41
CA ALA A 65 -4.67 14.37 -11.80
C ALA A 65 -3.55 15.17 -12.48
N LYS A 66 -2.30 14.70 -12.36
CA LYS A 66 -1.16 15.19 -13.12
C LYS A 66 -1.54 15.12 -14.59
N SER A 67 -1.30 16.21 -15.30
CA SER A 67 -1.43 16.26 -16.74
C SER A 67 -0.56 15.18 -17.37
N LYS A 68 -0.97 14.68 -18.54
CA LYS A 68 -0.15 13.76 -19.35
C LYS A 68 1.28 14.29 -19.54
N LYS A 69 1.43 15.62 -19.66
CA LYS A 69 2.72 16.32 -19.81
C LYS A 69 3.58 16.23 -18.55
N GLU A 70 3.01 16.49 -17.37
CA GLU A 70 3.76 16.42 -16.10
C GLU A 70 4.32 15.01 -15.85
N ARG A 71 3.51 13.97 -16.09
CA ARG A 71 3.97 12.57 -15.94
C ARG A 71 5.11 12.21 -16.90
N PHE A 72 5.08 12.77 -18.12
CA PHE A 72 6.14 12.56 -19.11
C PHE A 72 7.42 13.31 -18.73
N ASP A 73 7.31 14.56 -18.28
CA ASP A 73 8.46 15.38 -17.91
C ASP A 73 9.20 14.85 -16.67
N GLU A 74 8.46 14.29 -15.70
CA GLU A 74 9.03 13.59 -14.55
C GLU A 74 9.89 12.37 -14.94
N GLN A 75 9.63 11.76 -16.11
CA GLN A 75 10.38 10.63 -16.65
C GLN A 75 11.33 11.02 -17.80
N SER A 76 11.56 12.31 -18.00
CA SER A 76 12.39 12.83 -19.09
C SER A 76 13.87 12.49 -18.97
N TRP A 77 14.63 12.81 -20.03
CA TRP A 77 16.09 12.70 -20.04
C TRP A 77 16.78 13.41 -18.86
N ASP A 78 16.19 14.50 -18.36
CA ASP A 78 16.76 15.23 -17.22
C ASP A 78 16.73 14.40 -15.93
N SER A 79 15.65 13.64 -15.70
CA SER A 79 15.56 12.71 -14.57
C SER A 79 16.57 11.56 -14.69
N LEU A 80 16.82 11.10 -15.93
CA LEU A 80 17.72 9.98 -16.21
C LEU A 80 19.20 10.33 -16.05
N LYS A 81 19.59 11.62 -16.01
CA LYS A 81 20.99 12.04 -15.80
C LYS A 81 21.59 11.54 -14.48
N SER A 82 20.75 11.28 -13.48
CA SER A 82 21.16 10.72 -12.20
C SER A 82 21.41 9.21 -12.24
N SER A 83 20.96 8.53 -13.31
CA SER A 83 21.08 7.08 -13.45
C SER A 83 22.51 6.68 -13.77
N PRO A 84 23.05 5.62 -13.13
CA PRO A 84 24.33 5.02 -13.50
C PRO A 84 24.38 4.53 -14.96
N PHE A 85 23.21 4.35 -15.58
CA PHE A 85 23.06 3.85 -16.96
C PHE A 85 22.84 4.96 -18.00
N TYR A 86 22.99 6.23 -17.63
CA TYR A 86 22.66 7.35 -18.52
C TYR A 86 23.35 7.27 -19.90
N GLU A 87 24.63 6.89 -19.95
CA GLU A 87 25.36 6.75 -21.23
C GLU A 87 24.75 5.66 -22.12
N VAL A 88 24.39 4.51 -21.54
CA VAL A 88 23.75 3.41 -22.28
C VAL A 88 22.34 3.82 -22.74
N LEU A 89 21.59 4.51 -21.88
CA LEU A 89 20.24 4.98 -22.24
C LEU A 89 20.29 5.98 -23.38
N ARG A 90 21.30 6.86 -23.43
CA ARG A 90 21.51 7.81 -24.51
C ARG A 90 21.76 7.14 -25.87
N GLU A 91 22.39 5.97 -25.89
CA GLU A 91 22.57 5.17 -27.13
C GLU A 91 21.22 4.74 -27.73
N HIS A 92 20.17 4.63 -26.89
CA HIS A 92 18.81 4.24 -27.28
C HIS A 92 17.84 5.44 -27.41
N ARG A 93 18.35 6.63 -27.75
CA ARG A 93 17.52 7.83 -27.88
C ARG A 93 16.45 7.74 -28.97
N ASP A 94 16.63 6.87 -29.95
CA ASP A 94 15.62 6.57 -30.97
C ASP A 94 14.37 5.86 -30.40
N ILE A 95 14.50 5.19 -29.24
CA ILE A 95 13.43 4.45 -28.58
C ILE A 95 12.77 5.28 -27.46
N LEU A 96 13.53 6.17 -26.82
CA LEU A 96 13.02 7.12 -25.82
C LEU A 96 12.73 8.49 -26.46
N PRO A 97 11.46 8.82 -26.76
CA PRO A 97 11.13 10.09 -27.40
C PRO A 97 11.42 11.28 -26.46
N ASP A 98 11.85 12.40 -27.05
CA ASP A 98 12.13 13.64 -26.31
C ASP A 98 10.85 14.38 -25.88
N ASP A 99 9.73 14.14 -26.57
CA ASP A 99 8.42 14.75 -26.33
C ASP A 99 7.30 13.71 -26.41
N ILE A 100 6.14 14.03 -25.83
CA ILE A 100 4.95 13.19 -25.97
C ILE A 100 4.55 13.15 -27.45
N PRO A 101 4.53 11.98 -28.10
CA PRO A 101 4.12 11.90 -29.50
C PRO A 101 2.64 12.29 -29.63
N ALA A 102 2.36 13.13 -30.63
CA ALA A 102 1.00 13.54 -30.97
C ALA A 102 0.21 12.41 -31.64
N GLU A 103 0.93 11.49 -32.30
CA GLU A 103 0.38 10.36 -33.01
C GLU A 103 0.52 9.08 -32.20
N LEU A 104 -0.40 8.13 -32.43
CA LEU A 104 -0.28 6.79 -31.85
C LEU A 104 0.92 6.05 -32.46
N PRO A 105 1.52 5.11 -31.71
CA PRO A 105 2.54 4.23 -32.28
C PRO A 105 2.02 3.56 -33.55
N GLN A 106 2.91 3.33 -34.50
CA GLN A 106 2.57 2.63 -35.74
C GLN A 106 1.93 1.28 -35.42
N ASP A 107 0.81 0.98 -36.10
CA ASP A 107 0.16 -0.31 -35.99
C ASP A 107 1.12 -1.43 -36.43
N LYS A 108 1.43 -2.33 -35.50
CA LYS A 108 2.31 -3.49 -35.73
C LYS A 108 1.53 -4.72 -36.19
N GLY A 109 0.24 -4.58 -36.50
CA GLY A 109 -0.64 -5.67 -36.94
C GLY A 109 -1.07 -6.61 -35.83
N ILE A 110 -0.81 -6.25 -34.56
CA ILE A 110 -1.28 -6.98 -33.38
C ILE A 110 -2.46 -6.21 -32.81
N GLN A 111 -3.65 -6.79 -32.92
CA GLN A 111 -4.86 -6.21 -32.34
C GLN A 111 -5.17 -6.92 -31.03
N HIS A 112 -5.34 -6.15 -29.96
CA HIS A 112 -5.86 -6.65 -28.70
C HIS A 112 -7.38 -6.63 -28.76
N GLU A 113 -8.00 -7.81 -28.75
CA GLU A 113 -9.45 -7.97 -28.59
C GLU A 113 -9.77 -8.12 -27.10
N ILE A 114 -10.79 -7.41 -26.62
CA ILE A 114 -11.30 -7.56 -25.25
C ILE A 114 -12.63 -8.27 -25.35
N ASP A 115 -12.64 -9.55 -24.97
CA ASP A 115 -13.86 -10.33 -24.84
C ASP A 115 -14.67 -9.84 -23.64
N LEU A 116 -15.78 -9.17 -23.92
CA LEU A 116 -16.72 -8.76 -22.89
C LEU A 116 -17.70 -9.89 -22.62
N ALA A 117 -17.87 -10.24 -21.36
CA ALA A 117 -18.90 -11.18 -20.95
C ALA A 117 -20.30 -10.65 -21.36
N PRO A 118 -21.23 -11.52 -21.79
CA PRO A 118 -22.60 -11.12 -22.08
C PRO A 118 -23.24 -10.39 -20.89
N GLY A 119 -23.76 -9.19 -21.14
CA GLY A 119 -24.36 -8.34 -20.09
C GLY A 119 -23.40 -7.33 -19.46
N THR A 120 -22.14 -7.25 -19.93
CA THR A 120 -21.23 -6.17 -19.55
C THR A 120 -21.81 -4.83 -19.97
N LYS A 121 -21.99 -3.92 -19.00
CA LYS A 121 -22.38 -2.54 -19.29
C LYS A 121 -21.17 -1.80 -19.84
N LEU A 122 -21.32 -1.28 -21.05
CA LEU A 122 -20.44 -0.26 -21.56
C LEU A 122 -21.11 1.07 -21.23
N TRP A 123 -20.53 1.76 -20.23
CA TRP A 123 -20.88 3.09 -19.72
C TRP A 123 -22.20 3.21 -18.94
#